data_AF-A0A9P5WKA7-F1
#
_entry.id   AF-A0A9P5WKA7-F1
#
_cell.length_a   1.000
_cell.length_b   1.000
_cell.length_c   1.000
_cell.angle_alpha   90.00
_cell.angle_beta   90.00
_cell.angle_gamma   90.00
#
_symmetry.space_group_name_H-M   'P 1'
#
loop_
_entity.id
_entity.type
_entity.pdbx_description
1 polymer ?
#
loop_
_entity_poly.entity_id
_entity_poly.type
_entity_poly.pdbx_seq_one_letter_code
_entity_poly.pdbx_strand_id
1 'polypeptide(L)'
;MGTSSNRSYTTTSFSSRSSVSGVSTISSASSVTSNNYDEVNDRNMEFIYWLANRLTSYDEVMHKEILEDFFTDDAKYIHPALTVEGRYNIRKVFRVWTSLNKDEPKVTNIVFDGHTAIISLVQNLRPRVFPLLHLEVPATTTLHFRDTKYGPMIYSHQDSWTLEGIVQSMPLLGWWYDHVARNILGSVMTSAGGFLHTANQTTGYLQFRAEEVQKMSSEIIEKSSAEIQQRSKEMTAKAQLMVDQAKENVEKKVISAREEVTRMRRMFTGTKAITANGAEVAA
;
A
#
# COMPACT_ATOMS: atom_id res chain seq x y z
N MET A 1 -11.95 45.97 37.30
CA MET A 1 -10.74 46.74 37.62
C MET A 1 -9.67 45.75 38.04
N GLY A 2 -8.54 45.75 37.34
CA GLY A 2 -7.56 44.64 37.35
C GLY A 2 -6.64 44.63 38.56
N THR A 3 -6.26 43.41 38.95
CA THR A 3 -5.14 43.07 39.83
C THR A 3 -4.04 42.47 38.96
N SER A 4 -2.86 43.07 38.89
CA SER A 4 -1.62 42.60 39.55
C SER A 4 -1.26 41.15 39.16
N SER A 5 -0.11 40.82 38.56
CA SER A 5 1.18 40.79 39.28
C SER A 5 2.35 40.43 38.35
N ASN A 6 3.53 40.96 38.70
CA ASN A 6 4.88 40.70 38.19
C ASN A 6 5.40 39.26 38.36
N ARG A 7 6.39 38.91 37.50
CA ARG A 7 7.72 38.28 37.77
C ARG A 7 8.06 37.22 36.69
N SER A 8 9.29 36.86 36.36
CA SER A 8 10.66 37.43 36.37
C SER A 8 11.59 36.21 36.18
N TYR A 9 12.49 36.29 35.19
CA TYR A 9 13.79 35.62 35.00
C TYR A 9 13.94 34.10 35.23
N THR A 10 14.59 33.39 34.29
CA THR A 10 15.98 32.92 34.52
C THR A 10 16.63 32.31 33.28
N THR A 11 17.81 32.85 32.97
CA THR A 11 18.87 32.31 32.14
C THR A 11 19.67 31.29 32.96
N THR A 12 20.09 30.18 32.38
CA THR A 12 21.15 29.36 32.98
C THR A 12 22.01 28.75 31.88
N SER A 13 23.21 29.31 31.74
CA SER A 13 24.35 28.71 31.06
C SER A 13 25.05 27.74 32.00
N PHE A 14 25.50 26.60 31.48
CA PHE A 14 26.47 25.75 32.17
C PHE A 14 27.55 25.34 31.18
N SER A 15 28.77 25.78 31.47
CA SER A 15 30.01 25.36 30.83
C SER A 15 30.69 24.33 31.72
N SER A 16 31.32 23.30 31.16
CA SER A 16 32.53 22.68 31.70
C SER A 16 33.27 21.85 30.65
N ARG A 17 34.60 22.06 30.64
CA ARG A 17 35.65 21.44 29.83
C ARG A 17 35.92 19.98 30.24
N SER A 18 36.45 19.14 29.33
CA SER A 18 37.90 18.82 29.20
C SER A 18 38.18 17.49 28.45
N SER A 19 38.92 17.61 27.35
CA SER A 19 40.01 16.74 26.83
C SER A 19 40.12 15.25 27.22
N VAL A 20 40.06 14.37 26.22
CA VAL A 20 40.99 13.23 26.06
C VAL A 20 41.28 13.03 24.56
N SER A 21 42.56 13.07 24.20
CA SER A 21 43.10 12.71 22.90
C SER A 21 43.24 11.19 22.78
N GLY A 22 42.61 10.59 21.77
CA GLY A 22 42.80 9.20 21.39
C GLY A 22 42.86 9.10 19.87
N VAL A 23 44.02 8.68 19.36
CA VAL A 23 44.28 8.43 17.94
C VAL A 23 43.42 7.26 17.46
N SER A 24 42.65 7.47 16.38
CA SER A 24 42.22 6.38 15.50
C SER A 24 42.22 6.85 14.05
N THR A 25 43.14 6.24 13.31
CA THR A 25 43.37 6.32 11.87
C THR A 25 42.15 5.77 11.09
N ILE A 26 41.89 6.38 9.93
CA ILE A 26 41.20 5.83 8.73
C ILE A 26 39.68 5.59 8.85
N SER A 27 38.88 6.44 8.20
CA SER A 27 37.85 6.08 7.18
C SER A 27 36.97 7.30 6.84
N SER A 28 37.56 8.37 6.31
CA SER A 28 36.83 9.60 5.96
C SER A 28 36.56 9.68 4.46
N ALA A 29 35.72 8.79 3.94
CA ALA A 29 35.23 8.90 2.55
C ALA A 29 33.93 8.12 2.30
N SER A 30 32.94 8.15 3.21
CA SER A 30 31.59 7.62 2.90
C SER A 30 30.42 8.20 3.70
N SER A 31 30.62 9.08 4.68
CA SER A 31 29.55 9.53 5.59
C SER A 31 28.91 10.88 5.27
N VAL A 32 29.39 11.62 4.27
CA VAL A 32 28.91 12.99 3.96
C VAL A 32 27.65 12.99 3.08
N THR A 33 27.38 11.89 2.37
CA THR A 33 26.22 11.77 1.47
C THR A 33 24.95 11.25 2.16
N SER A 34 25.06 10.47 3.25
CA SER A 34 23.89 9.95 3.97
C SER A 34 23.14 11.07 4.70
N ASN A 35 23.86 11.92 5.44
CA ASN A 35 23.25 12.96 6.27
C ASN A 35 22.45 13.99 5.46
N ASN A 36 22.90 14.33 4.24
CA ASN A 36 22.18 15.26 3.39
C ASN A 36 20.90 14.67 2.78
N TYR A 37 20.90 13.37 2.47
CA TYR A 37 19.73 12.71 1.90
C TYR A 37 18.60 12.59 2.93
N ASP A 38 18.96 12.20 4.16
CA ASP A 38 18.02 12.08 5.28
C ASP A 38 17.41 13.46 5.62
N GLU A 39 18.21 14.52 5.70
CA GLU A 39 17.73 15.88 5.98
C GLU A 39 16.83 16.48 4.88
N VAL A 40 17.06 16.14 3.61
CA VAL A 40 16.18 16.59 2.51
C VAL A 40 14.86 15.82 2.55
N ASN A 41 14.92 14.51 2.81
CA ASN A 41 13.73 13.69 2.91
C ASN A 41 12.85 14.11 4.09
N ASP A 42 13.44 14.42 5.24
CA ASP A 42 12.72 14.89 6.43
C ASP A 42 11.98 16.22 6.16
N ARG A 43 12.64 17.19 5.53
CA ARG A 43 12.01 18.47 5.17
C ARG A 43 10.88 18.31 4.16
N ASN A 44 11.05 17.43 3.19
CA ASN A 44 10.00 17.12 2.22
C ASN A 44 8.80 16.48 2.92
N MET A 45 9.03 15.53 3.82
CA MET A 45 7.98 14.89 4.62
C MET A 45 7.25 15.89 5.52
N GLU A 46 7.96 16.81 6.17
CA GLU A 46 7.34 17.89 6.97
C GLU A 46 6.43 18.77 6.11
N PHE A 47 6.90 19.14 4.90
CA PHE A 47 6.10 19.92 3.96
C PHE A 47 4.84 19.17 3.50
N ILE A 48 4.95 17.90 3.12
CA ILE A 48 3.79 17.10 2.70
C ILE A 48 2.82 16.91 3.88
N TYR A 49 3.32 16.73 5.10
CA TYR A 49 2.47 16.66 6.29
C TYR A 49 1.71 17.96 6.51
N TRP A 50 2.39 19.11 6.42
CA TRP A 50 1.75 20.42 6.51
C TRP A 50 0.68 20.60 5.43
N LEU A 51 1.00 20.25 4.17
CA LEU A 51 0.11 20.36 3.02
C LEU A 51 -1.13 19.48 3.20
N ALA A 52 -0.97 18.22 3.61
CA ALA A 52 -2.06 17.27 3.81
C ALA A 52 -3.05 17.73 4.90
N ASN A 53 -2.54 18.22 6.03
CA ASN A 53 -3.39 18.74 7.11
C ASN A 53 -4.17 19.99 6.66
N ARG A 54 -3.56 20.86 5.88
CA ARG A 54 -4.25 22.04 5.39
C ARG A 54 -5.23 21.75 4.25
N LEU A 55 -4.96 20.76 3.40
CA LEU A 55 -5.90 20.29 2.37
C LEU A 55 -7.17 19.66 2.98
N THR A 56 -7.03 19.05 4.16
CA THR A 56 -8.14 18.39 4.88
C THR A 56 -8.87 19.32 5.84
N SER A 57 -8.28 20.46 6.22
CA SER A 57 -8.93 21.52 7.01
C SER A 57 -10.17 22.08 6.31
N TYR A 58 -11.19 22.45 7.07
CA TYR A 58 -12.40 23.11 6.57
C TYR A 58 -12.25 24.64 6.45
N ASP A 59 -11.05 25.18 6.70
CA ASP A 59 -10.73 26.59 6.46
C ASP A 59 -10.72 26.90 4.95
N GLU A 60 -11.73 27.63 4.51
CA GLU A 60 -11.93 27.96 3.10
C GLU A 60 -10.89 28.93 2.53
N VAL A 61 -10.34 29.82 3.36
CA VAL A 61 -9.30 30.77 2.94
C VAL A 61 -8.01 30.00 2.73
N MET A 62 -7.67 29.14 3.70
CA MET A 62 -6.50 28.28 3.62
C MET A 62 -6.55 27.33 2.42
N HIS A 63 -7.70 26.70 2.18
CA HIS A 63 -7.87 25.81 1.03
C HIS A 63 -7.75 26.57 -0.30
N LYS A 64 -8.26 27.82 -0.37
CA LYS A 64 -8.08 28.68 -1.54
C LYS A 64 -6.60 28.95 -1.79
N GLU A 65 -5.85 29.38 -0.77
CA GLU A 65 -4.42 29.67 -0.88
C GLU A 65 -3.64 28.45 -1.35
N ILE A 66 -3.94 27.26 -0.82
CA ILE A 66 -3.25 26.03 -1.24
C ILE A 66 -3.49 25.70 -2.71
N LEU A 67 -4.73 25.83 -3.18
CA LEU A 67 -4.99 25.65 -4.60
C LEU A 67 -4.24 26.70 -5.42
N GLU A 68 -4.17 27.94 -4.96
CA GLU A 68 -3.48 29.02 -5.67
C GLU A 68 -1.95 28.82 -5.76
N ASP A 69 -1.34 28.33 -4.68
CA ASP A 69 0.11 28.24 -4.54
C ASP A 69 0.68 26.88 -4.99
N PHE A 70 -0.07 25.79 -4.80
CA PHE A 70 0.46 24.43 -4.96
C PHE A 70 -0.24 23.61 -6.05
N PHE A 71 -1.36 24.05 -6.62
CA PHE A 71 -2.03 23.35 -7.70
C PHE A 71 -1.79 24.02 -9.05
N THR A 72 -1.66 23.21 -10.10
CA THR A 72 -1.61 23.73 -11.46
C THR A 72 -2.97 24.24 -11.92
N ASP A 73 -2.99 25.15 -12.89
CA ASP A 73 -4.24 25.74 -13.41
C ASP A 73 -5.22 24.69 -13.97
N ASP A 74 -4.68 23.64 -14.56
CA ASP A 74 -5.33 22.47 -15.16
C ASP A 74 -5.44 21.27 -14.19
N ALA A 75 -5.22 21.47 -12.90
CA ALA A 75 -5.20 20.37 -11.95
C ALA A 75 -6.55 19.61 -11.93
N LYS A 76 -6.48 18.29 -11.81
CA LYS A 76 -7.65 17.39 -11.81
C LYS A 76 -7.91 16.87 -10.41
N TYR A 77 -9.17 16.98 -9.97
CA TYR A 77 -9.67 16.30 -8.78
C TYR A 77 -10.55 15.14 -9.20
N ILE A 78 -10.18 13.94 -8.79
CA ILE A 78 -10.83 12.67 -9.13
C ILE A 78 -11.35 12.07 -7.83
N HIS A 79 -12.66 11.95 -7.72
CA HIS A 79 -13.35 11.33 -6.59
C HIS A 79 -14.28 10.24 -7.13
N PRO A 80 -14.62 9.18 -6.38
CA PRO A 80 -15.45 8.10 -6.90
C PRO A 80 -16.80 8.57 -7.47
N ALA A 81 -17.34 9.67 -6.93
CA ALA A 81 -18.62 10.24 -7.36
C ALA A 81 -18.51 11.29 -8.49
N LEU A 82 -17.33 11.88 -8.74
CA LEU A 82 -17.17 12.98 -9.68
C LEU A 82 -15.71 13.20 -10.08
N THR A 83 -15.51 13.78 -11.26
CA THR A 83 -14.21 14.30 -11.69
C THR A 83 -14.36 15.74 -12.13
N VAL A 84 -13.45 16.61 -11.70
CA VAL A 84 -13.46 18.03 -12.03
C VAL A 84 -12.05 18.49 -12.38
N GLU A 85 -11.97 19.49 -13.23
CA GLU A 85 -10.70 20.06 -13.70
C GLU A 85 -10.65 21.56 -13.42
N GLY A 86 -9.47 22.02 -13.01
CA GLY A 86 -9.16 23.40 -12.71
C GLY A 86 -9.43 23.79 -11.27
N ARG A 87 -8.53 24.61 -10.72
CA ARG A 87 -8.52 25.05 -9.31
C ARG A 87 -9.87 25.61 -8.83
N TYR A 88 -10.50 26.41 -9.68
CA TYR A 88 -11.82 27.00 -9.40
C TYR A 88 -12.90 25.94 -9.14
N ASN A 89 -12.91 24.85 -9.92
CA ASN A 89 -13.89 23.79 -9.81
C ASN A 89 -13.58 22.88 -8.61
N ILE A 90 -12.31 22.59 -8.36
CA ILE A 90 -11.87 21.85 -7.16
C ILE A 90 -12.34 22.58 -5.89
N ARG A 91 -12.15 23.91 -5.83
CA ARG A 91 -12.61 24.73 -4.70
C ARG A 91 -14.12 24.65 -4.46
N LYS A 92 -14.92 24.57 -5.52
CA LYS A 92 -16.38 24.40 -5.40
C LYS A 92 -16.76 23.06 -4.81
N VAL A 93 -16.10 21.98 -5.22
CA VAL A 93 -16.33 20.65 -4.65
C VAL A 93 -16.02 20.65 -3.15
N PHE A 94 -14.88 21.23 -2.77
CA PHE A 94 -14.52 21.41 -1.36
C PHE A 94 -15.61 22.14 -0.57
N ARG A 95 -16.08 23.31 -1.06
CA ARG A 95 -17.18 24.07 -0.43
C ARG A 95 -18.45 23.25 -0.25
N VAL A 96 -18.84 22.48 -1.27
CA VAL A 96 -20.00 21.59 -1.17
C VAL A 96 -19.75 20.56 -0.07
N TRP A 97 -18.60 19.88 -0.08
CA TRP A 97 -18.25 18.87 0.92
C TRP A 97 -18.28 19.39 2.36
N THR A 98 -17.66 20.54 2.63
CA THR A 98 -17.61 21.16 3.97
C THR A 98 -18.95 21.74 4.42
N SER A 99 -19.84 22.09 3.48
CA SER A 99 -21.21 22.49 3.79
C SER A 99 -22.10 21.31 4.21
N LEU A 100 -21.77 20.10 3.75
CA LEU A 100 -22.56 18.90 3.97
C LEU A 100 -22.10 18.14 5.20
N ASN A 101 -20.79 18.09 5.45
CA ASN A 101 -20.21 17.45 6.62
C ASN A 101 -19.89 18.45 7.73
N LYS A 102 -19.95 17.97 8.97
CA LYS A 102 -19.65 18.77 10.15
C LYS A 102 -18.18 18.68 10.55
N ASP A 103 -17.59 17.50 10.43
CA ASP A 103 -16.29 17.21 11.04
C ASP A 103 -15.22 17.04 9.96
N GLU A 104 -14.02 17.56 10.23
CA GLU A 104 -12.87 17.48 9.34
C GLU A 104 -12.34 16.03 9.25
N PRO A 105 -11.75 15.62 8.11
CA PRO A 105 -11.05 14.36 8.00
C PRO A 105 -9.80 14.36 8.88
N LYS A 106 -9.41 13.17 9.38
CA LYS A 106 -8.19 13.00 10.17
C LYS A 106 -7.12 12.31 9.36
N VAL A 107 -5.99 12.98 9.14
CA VAL A 107 -4.80 12.35 8.54
C VAL A 107 -4.22 11.32 9.51
N THR A 108 -3.93 10.12 9.00
CA THR A 108 -3.42 8.99 9.81
C THR A 108 -2.01 8.59 9.41
N ASN A 109 -1.71 8.58 8.12
CA ASN A 109 -0.41 8.23 7.60
C ASN A 109 -0.14 8.97 6.29
N ILE A 110 1.14 9.23 6.03
CA ILE A 110 1.61 9.87 4.81
C ILE A 110 2.85 9.11 4.35
N VAL A 111 2.88 8.81 3.05
CA VAL A 111 4.05 8.29 2.34
C VAL A 111 4.33 9.20 1.16
N PHE A 112 5.60 9.55 0.94
CA PHE A 112 6.01 10.40 -0.18
C PHE A 112 7.30 9.85 -0.80
N ASP A 113 7.34 9.81 -2.14
CA ASP A 113 8.49 9.29 -2.91
C ASP A 113 9.22 10.40 -3.72
N GLY A 114 8.88 11.67 -3.48
CA GLY A 114 9.38 12.82 -4.24
C GLY A 114 8.44 13.28 -5.36
N HIS A 115 7.56 12.41 -5.87
CA HIS A 115 6.68 12.71 -7.00
C HIS A 115 5.20 12.45 -6.71
N THR A 116 4.92 11.52 -5.79
CA THR A 116 3.60 11.10 -5.40
C THR A 116 3.52 11.07 -3.88
N ALA A 117 2.52 11.76 -3.34
CA ALA A 117 2.16 11.63 -1.92
C ALA A 117 0.91 10.77 -1.79
N ILE A 118 0.97 9.76 -0.94
CA ILE A 118 -0.15 8.90 -0.55
C ILE A 118 -0.50 9.26 0.89
N ILE A 119 -1.71 9.77 1.09
CA ILE A 119 -2.23 10.25 2.36
C ILE A 119 -3.35 9.32 2.78
N SER A 120 -3.12 8.51 3.81
CA SER A 120 -4.17 7.72 4.45
C SER A 120 -4.89 8.59 5.47
N LEU A 121 -6.22 8.64 5.39
CA LEU A 121 -7.04 9.46 6.27
C LEU A 121 -8.35 8.76 6.63
N VAL A 122 -8.97 9.24 7.70
CA VAL A 122 -10.31 8.84 8.10
C VAL A 122 -11.26 10.00 7.79
N GLN A 123 -12.19 9.78 6.88
CA GLN A 123 -13.27 10.71 6.59
C GLN A 123 -14.35 10.60 7.65
N ASN A 124 -14.61 11.68 8.37
CA ASN A 124 -15.67 11.76 9.37
C ASN A 124 -16.96 12.22 8.69
N LEU A 125 -17.75 11.27 8.19
CA LEU A 125 -19.04 11.56 7.58
C LEU A 125 -20.07 11.81 8.70
N ARG A 126 -20.28 13.10 9.00
CA ARG A 126 -21.35 13.59 9.86
C ARG A 126 -22.19 14.61 9.10
N PRO A 127 -23.21 14.16 8.36
CA PRO A 127 -24.08 15.06 7.61
C PRO A 127 -24.75 16.10 8.52
N ARG A 128 -24.68 17.39 8.17
CA ARG A 128 -25.27 18.47 8.99
C ARG A 128 -26.79 18.35 9.14
N VAL A 129 -27.46 17.78 8.15
CA VAL A 129 -28.91 17.54 8.16
C VAL A 129 -29.33 16.37 9.06
N PHE A 130 -28.41 15.47 9.39
CA PHE A 130 -28.65 14.30 10.24
C PHE A 130 -27.50 14.11 11.24
N PRO A 131 -27.42 14.95 12.29
CA PRO A 131 -26.25 15.01 13.19
C PRO A 131 -26.05 13.75 14.06
N LEU A 132 -27.05 12.86 14.12
CA LEU A 132 -26.98 11.59 14.83
C LEU A 132 -26.18 10.53 14.05
N LEU A 133 -26.02 10.69 12.74
CA LEU A 133 -25.20 9.81 11.92
C LEU A 133 -23.74 10.28 11.99
N HIS A 134 -22.87 9.43 12.53
CA HIS A 134 -21.43 9.67 12.53
C HIS A 134 -20.71 8.42 12.07
N LEU A 135 -20.04 8.52 10.92
CA LEU A 135 -19.40 7.39 10.28
C LEU A 135 -17.95 7.73 9.99
N GLU A 136 -17.06 6.83 10.38
CA GLU A 136 -15.65 6.91 10.06
C GLU A 136 -15.39 6.04 8.84
N VAL A 137 -14.98 6.66 7.74
CA VAL A 137 -14.72 5.96 6.48
C VAL A 137 -13.23 6.06 6.16
N PRO A 138 -12.50 4.94 6.17
CA PRO A 138 -11.12 4.92 5.70
C PRO A 138 -11.03 5.31 4.23
N ALA A 139 -10.20 6.31 3.94
CA ALA A 139 -9.96 6.80 2.59
C ALA A 139 -8.47 7.04 2.35
N THR A 140 -8.10 7.02 1.08
CA THR A 140 -6.74 7.33 0.63
C THR A 140 -6.80 8.43 -0.41
N THR A 141 -6.04 9.49 -0.17
CA THR A 141 -5.83 10.60 -1.08
C THR A 141 -4.44 10.46 -1.70
N THR A 142 -4.38 10.44 -3.03
CA THR A 142 -3.14 10.40 -3.80
C THR A 142 -2.93 11.74 -4.50
N LEU A 143 -1.81 12.40 -4.22
CA LEU A 143 -1.41 13.64 -4.87
C LEU A 143 -0.25 13.34 -5.81
N HIS A 144 -0.38 13.74 -7.08
CA HIS A 144 0.71 13.67 -8.05
C HIS A 144 1.26 15.06 -8.34
N PHE A 145 2.58 15.17 -8.25
CA PHE A 145 3.34 16.38 -8.47
C PHE A 145 3.99 16.35 -9.84
N ARG A 146 4.10 17.52 -10.48
CA ARG A 146 4.91 17.73 -11.67
C ARG A 146 5.70 19.01 -11.53
N ASP A 147 6.88 19.04 -12.15
CA ASP A 147 7.70 20.24 -12.15
C ASP A 147 7.09 21.34 -13.02
N THR A 148 7.14 22.56 -12.51
CA THR A 148 6.72 23.77 -13.22
C THR A 148 7.78 24.86 -13.05
N LYS A 149 7.60 25.99 -13.73
CA LYS A 149 8.46 27.19 -13.59
C LYS A 149 8.50 27.75 -12.16
N TYR A 150 7.54 27.38 -11.30
CA TYR A 150 7.47 27.82 -9.90
C TYR A 150 7.91 26.73 -8.91
N GLY A 151 8.30 25.55 -9.40
CA GLY A 151 8.60 24.38 -8.60
C GLY A 151 7.58 23.24 -8.77
N PRO A 152 7.65 22.20 -7.93
CA PRO A 152 6.74 21.06 -7.99
C PRO A 152 5.32 21.49 -7.59
N MET A 153 4.36 21.22 -8.47
CA MET A 153 2.95 21.55 -8.26
C MET A 153 2.06 20.32 -8.48
N ILE A 154 0.95 20.27 -7.76
CA ILE A 154 -0.05 19.20 -7.83
C ILE A 154 -0.88 19.38 -9.09
N TYR A 155 -0.84 18.38 -9.97
CA TYR A 155 -1.68 18.35 -11.18
C TYR A 155 -2.80 17.31 -11.09
N SER A 156 -2.71 16.37 -10.15
CA SER A 156 -3.75 15.37 -9.92
C SER A 156 -3.92 15.09 -8.42
N HIS A 157 -5.17 15.18 -7.97
CA HIS A 157 -5.61 14.86 -6.62
C HIS A 157 -6.69 13.79 -6.75
N GLN A 158 -6.40 12.58 -6.27
CA GLN A 158 -7.29 11.42 -6.40
C GLN A 158 -7.72 10.92 -5.03
N ASP A 159 -9.02 10.88 -4.81
CA ASP A 159 -9.60 10.26 -3.62
C ASP A 159 -10.10 8.87 -3.95
N SER A 160 -9.76 7.92 -3.08
CA SER A 160 -10.26 6.56 -3.13
C SER A 160 -10.86 6.23 -1.78
N TRP A 161 -12.13 5.83 -1.78
CA TRP A 161 -12.80 5.33 -0.60
C TRP A 161 -12.87 3.81 -0.71
N THR A 162 -12.53 3.11 0.36
CA THR A 162 -12.66 1.66 0.36
C THR A 162 -14.14 1.30 0.43
N LEU A 163 -14.64 0.53 -0.55
CA LEU A 163 -16.04 0.08 -0.56
C LEU A 163 -16.33 -0.74 0.71
N GLU A 164 -15.36 -1.55 1.16
CA GLU A 164 -15.40 -2.25 2.44
C GLU A 164 -15.60 -1.28 3.62
N GLY A 165 -14.86 -0.17 3.67
CA GLY A 165 -15.01 0.86 4.69
C GLY A 165 -16.36 1.58 4.65
N ILE A 166 -16.95 1.79 3.48
CA ILE A 166 -18.30 2.34 3.36
C ILE A 166 -19.35 1.31 3.84
N VAL A 167 -19.21 0.05 3.42
CA VAL A 167 -20.16 -1.03 3.71
C VAL A 167 -20.14 -1.42 5.18
N GLN A 168 -18.96 -1.52 5.80
CA GLN A 168 -18.83 -1.81 7.22
C GLN A 168 -19.37 -0.67 8.09
N SER A 169 -19.24 0.58 7.62
CA SER A 169 -19.72 1.75 8.37
C SER A 169 -21.22 2.05 8.16
N MET A 170 -21.92 1.41 7.22
CA MET A 170 -23.32 1.76 6.91
C MET A 170 -24.24 0.53 6.74
N PRO A 171 -25.05 0.17 7.76
CA PRO A 171 -26.09 -0.87 7.60
C PRO A 171 -27.25 -0.45 6.67
N LEU A 172 -27.33 0.82 6.23
CA LEU A 172 -28.43 1.38 5.41
C LEU A 172 -27.93 2.10 4.15
N LEU A 173 -26.98 1.50 3.44
CA LEU A 173 -26.37 1.99 2.18
C LEU A 173 -27.38 2.54 1.16
N GLY A 174 -28.51 1.85 0.95
CA GLY A 174 -29.53 2.27 -0.03
C GLY A 174 -30.13 3.64 0.29
N TRP A 175 -30.45 3.89 1.56
CA TRP A 175 -31.03 5.18 1.97
C TRP A 175 -30.05 6.34 1.80
N TRP A 176 -28.77 6.13 2.17
CA TRP A 176 -27.74 7.15 2.07
C TRP A 176 -27.46 7.53 0.60
N TYR A 177 -27.40 6.55 -0.30
CA TYR A 177 -27.23 6.82 -1.72
C TYR A 177 -28.40 7.68 -2.27
N ASP A 178 -29.64 7.29 -1.94
CA ASP A 178 -30.83 7.96 -2.42
C ASP A 178 -31.03 9.38 -1.85
N HIS A 179 -30.61 9.63 -0.60
CA HIS A 179 -30.89 10.89 0.10
C HIS A 179 -29.68 11.80 0.32
N VAL A 180 -28.47 11.24 0.38
CA VAL A 180 -27.26 12.03 0.57
C VAL A 180 -26.55 12.15 -0.76
N ALA A 181 -26.06 11.06 -1.35
CA ALA A 181 -25.32 11.13 -2.62
C ALA A 181 -26.10 11.86 -3.72
N ARG A 182 -27.40 11.57 -3.86
CA ARG A 182 -28.27 12.25 -4.84
C ARG A 182 -28.47 13.75 -4.55
N ASN A 183 -28.59 14.15 -3.28
CA ASN A 183 -28.75 15.56 -2.91
C ASN A 183 -27.42 16.33 -3.01
N ILE A 184 -26.29 15.68 -2.74
CA ILE A 184 -24.95 16.22 -3.00
C ILE A 184 -24.76 16.41 -4.50
N LEU A 185 -25.03 15.38 -5.29
CA LEU A 185 -24.91 15.42 -6.75
C LEU A 185 -25.85 16.46 -7.37
N GLY A 186 -27.07 16.59 -6.84
CA GLY A 186 -28.02 17.63 -7.21
C GLY A 186 -27.55 19.03 -6.83
N SER A 187 -27.02 19.23 -5.62
CA SER A 187 -26.49 20.53 -5.18
C SER A 187 -25.24 20.92 -5.96
N VAL A 188 -24.37 19.96 -6.29
CA VAL A 188 -23.30 20.14 -7.25
C VAL A 188 -23.92 20.57 -8.57
N MET A 189 -24.78 19.76 -9.22
CA MET A 189 -25.39 20.09 -10.51
C MET A 189 -26.08 21.46 -10.56
N THR A 190 -26.79 21.87 -9.51
CA THR A 190 -27.50 23.15 -9.44
C THR A 190 -26.56 24.34 -9.17
N SER A 191 -25.56 24.19 -8.30
CA SER A 191 -24.52 25.22 -8.07
C SER A 191 -23.51 25.31 -9.22
N ALA A 192 -23.49 24.29 -10.07
CA ALA A 192 -22.52 24.03 -11.11
C ALA A 192 -23.14 24.08 -12.51
N GLY A 193 -24.09 24.98 -12.79
CA GLY A 193 -24.68 25.16 -14.13
C GLY A 193 -23.67 25.33 -15.29
N GLY A 194 -22.39 25.60 -14.99
CA GLY A 194 -21.27 25.61 -15.95
C GLY A 194 -20.37 24.35 -15.98
N PHE A 195 -20.58 23.33 -15.13
CA PHE A 195 -19.79 22.08 -15.09
C PHE A 195 -20.24 21.02 -16.10
N LEU A 196 -21.47 21.10 -16.62
CA LEU A 196 -22.05 20.06 -17.48
C LEU A 196 -21.23 19.84 -18.76
N HIS A 197 -20.48 20.84 -19.23
CA HIS A 197 -19.63 20.67 -20.41
C HIS A 197 -18.37 19.82 -20.12
N THR A 198 -17.80 19.92 -18.91
CA THR A 198 -16.56 19.22 -18.53
C THR A 198 -16.85 17.87 -17.87
N ALA A 199 -17.87 17.77 -17.02
CA ALA A 199 -18.25 16.51 -16.36
C ALA A 199 -18.75 15.46 -17.36
N ASN A 200 -19.47 15.88 -18.42
CA ASN A 200 -20.00 14.97 -19.43
C ASN A 200 -18.90 14.43 -20.39
N GLN A 201 -17.74 15.10 -20.49
CA GLN A 201 -16.60 14.58 -21.25
C GLN A 201 -15.78 13.53 -20.47
N THR A 202 -16.04 13.30 -19.18
CA THR A 202 -15.23 12.39 -18.35
C THR A 202 -16.02 11.27 -17.67
N THR A 203 -17.35 11.19 -17.87
CA THR A 203 -18.14 9.99 -17.49
C THR A 203 -17.64 8.73 -18.21
N GLY A 204 -16.98 8.87 -19.36
CA GLY A 204 -16.30 7.77 -20.04
C GLY A 204 -15.14 7.15 -19.23
N TYR A 205 -14.51 7.89 -18.32
CA TYR A 205 -13.34 7.41 -17.56
C TYR A 205 -13.71 6.49 -16.39
N LEU A 206 -14.85 6.72 -15.72
CA LEU A 206 -15.33 5.85 -14.64
C LEU A 206 -15.91 4.54 -15.18
N GLN A 207 -16.59 4.59 -16.33
CA GLN A 207 -17.06 3.38 -17.01
C GLN A 207 -15.88 2.59 -17.61
N PHE A 208 -14.90 3.29 -18.20
CA PHE A 208 -13.66 2.68 -18.70
C PHE A 208 -12.82 2.05 -17.59
N ARG A 209 -12.71 2.66 -16.39
CA ARG A 209 -11.97 2.06 -15.27
C ARG A 209 -12.70 0.93 -14.56
N ALA A 210 -14.03 0.97 -14.47
CA ALA A 210 -14.78 -0.18 -13.97
C ALA A 210 -14.59 -1.40 -14.89
N GLU A 211 -14.64 -1.18 -16.22
CA GLU A 211 -14.36 -2.21 -17.22
C GLU A 211 -12.88 -2.63 -17.23
N GLU A 212 -11.92 -1.71 -17.09
CA GLU A 212 -10.49 -2.01 -17.10
C GLU A 212 -10.05 -2.73 -15.83
N VAL A 213 -10.58 -2.38 -14.64
CA VAL A 213 -10.30 -3.09 -13.38
C VAL A 213 -10.96 -4.47 -13.38
N GLN A 214 -12.14 -4.61 -13.99
CA GLN A 214 -12.80 -5.91 -14.14
C GLN A 214 -12.08 -6.77 -15.18
N LYS A 215 -11.63 -6.19 -16.30
CA LYS A 215 -10.86 -6.88 -17.35
C LYS A 215 -9.46 -7.26 -16.89
N MET A 216 -8.79 -6.38 -16.17
CA MET A 216 -7.47 -6.65 -15.59
C MET A 216 -7.59 -7.64 -14.43
N SER A 217 -8.65 -7.60 -13.62
CA SER A 217 -8.94 -8.66 -12.65
C SER A 217 -9.19 -10.00 -13.33
N SER A 218 -9.98 -10.05 -14.41
CA SER A 218 -10.23 -11.29 -15.13
C SER A 218 -8.97 -11.82 -15.83
N GLU A 219 -8.14 -10.96 -16.43
CA GLU A 219 -6.88 -11.36 -17.05
C GLU A 219 -5.85 -11.81 -16.01
N ILE A 220 -5.77 -11.15 -14.85
CA ILE A 220 -4.90 -11.57 -13.74
C ILE A 220 -5.37 -12.90 -13.16
N ILE A 221 -6.68 -13.08 -12.95
CA ILE A 221 -7.24 -14.34 -12.46
C ILE A 221 -7.02 -15.46 -13.48
N GLU A 222 -7.25 -15.21 -14.77
CA GLU A 222 -7.08 -16.19 -15.83
C GLU A 222 -5.61 -16.58 -16.01
N LYS A 223 -4.72 -15.59 -16.13
CA LYS A 223 -3.27 -15.80 -16.30
C LYS A 223 -2.64 -16.41 -15.06
N SER A 224 -3.04 -15.96 -13.87
CA SER A 224 -2.60 -16.57 -12.60
C SER A 224 -3.13 -18.00 -12.47
N SER A 225 -4.38 -18.28 -12.86
CA SER A 225 -4.91 -19.66 -12.83
C SER A 225 -4.19 -20.58 -13.81
N ALA A 226 -3.85 -20.09 -15.01
CA ALA A 226 -3.12 -20.85 -16.02
C ALA A 226 -1.68 -21.12 -15.56
N GLU A 227 -1.00 -20.12 -14.99
CA GLU A 227 0.36 -20.28 -14.46
C GLU A 227 0.39 -21.18 -13.23
N ILE A 228 -0.60 -21.09 -12.33
CA ILE A 228 -0.75 -21.98 -11.18
C ILE A 228 -1.05 -23.41 -11.63
N GLN A 229 -1.91 -23.61 -12.64
CA GLN A 229 -2.17 -24.94 -13.20
C GLN A 229 -0.94 -25.53 -13.89
N GLN A 230 -0.17 -24.71 -14.62
CA GLN A 230 1.05 -25.16 -15.27
C GLN A 230 2.13 -25.52 -14.26
N ARG A 231 2.38 -24.67 -13.25
CA ARG A 231 3.29 -24.99 -12.14
C ARG A 231 2.83 -26.21 -11.36
N SER A 232 1.54 -26.38 -11.15
CA SER A 232 0.98 -27.58 -10.51
C SER A 232 1.29 -28.84 -11.31
N LYS A 233 1.10 -28.81 -12.64
CA LYS A 233 1.43 -29.91 -13.57
C LYS A 233 2.92 -30.21 -13.61
N GLU A 234 3.77 -29.19 -13.67
CA GLU A 234 5.23 -29.36 -13.66
C GLU A 234 5.72 -29.93 -12.32
N MET A 235 5.16 -29.44 -11.20
CA MET A 235 5.48 -29.99 -9.88
C MET A 235 5.00 -31.44 -9.74
N THR A 236 3.82 -31.81 -10.27
CA THR A 236 3.36 -33.21 -10.25
C THR A 236 4.23 -34.10 -11.13
N ALA A 237 4.63 -33.65 -12.33
CA ALA A 237 5.54 -34.39 -13.19
C ALA A 237 6.92 -34.58 -12.54
N LYS A 238 7.46 -33.55 -11.89
CA LYS A 238 8.72 -33.62 -11.16
C LYS A 238 8.64 -34.54 -9.94
N ALA A 239 7.53 -34.49 -9.21
CA ALA A 239 7.27 -35.39 -8.09
C ALA A 239 7.20 -36.86 -8.56
N GLN A 240 6.51 -37.12 -9.66
CA GLN A 240 6.44 -38.46 -10.24
C GLN A 240 7.82 -38.99 -10.64
N LEU A 241 8.65 -38.14 -11.26
CA LEU A 241 10.00 -38.50 -11.65
C LEU A 241 10.89 -38.80 -10.44
N MET A 242 10.75 -38.05 -9.34
CA MET A 242 11.45 -38.36 -8.08
C MET A 242 10.99 -39.69 -7.46
N VAL A 243 9.69 -40.01 -7.55
CA VAL A 243 9.15 -41.29 -7.09
C VAL A 243 9.72 -42.45 -7.91
N ASP A 244 9.80 -42.30 -9.23
CA ASP A 244 10.34 -43.33 -10.12
C ASP A 244 11.84 -43.55 -9.87
N GLN A 245 12.62 -42.47 -9.69
CA GLN A 245 14.03 -42.55 -9.31
C GLN A 245 14.24 -43.22 -7.95
N ALA A 246 13.37 -42.93 -6.98
CA ALA A 246 13.42 -43.58 -5.67
C ALA A 246 13.13 -45.08 -5.80
N LYS A 247 12.15 -45.46 -6.62
CA LYS A 247 11.81 -46.86 -6.89
C LYS A 247 12.99 -47.61 -7.52
N GLU A 248 13.63 -47.05 -8.55
CA GLU A 248 14.81 -47.67 -9.16
C GLU A 248 15.97 -47.86 -8.18
N ASN A 249 16.21 -46.86 -7.31
CA ASN A 249 17.25 -46.95 -6.29
C ASN A 249 16.95 -48.04 -5.26
N VAL A 250 15.68 -48.22 -4.89
CA VAL A 250 15.25 -49.30 -4.00
C VAL A 250 15.44 -50.66 -4.70
N GLU A 251 15.01 -50.81 -5.95
CA GLU A 251 15.17 -52.05 -6.71
C GLU A 251 16.64 -52.46 -6.87
N LYS A 252 17.53 -51.51 -7.19
CA LYS A 252 18.99 -51.77 -7.26
C LYS A 252 19.54 -52.25 -5.92
N LYS A 253 19.13 -51.64 -4.81
CA LYS A 253 19.54 -52.09 -3.47
C LYS A 253 19.02 -53.48 -3.13
N VAL A 254 17.78 -53.80 -3.50
CA VAL A 254 17.18 -55.12 -3.29
C VAL A 254 17.91 -56.19 -4.10
N ILE A 255 18.26 -55.92 -5.37
CA ILE A 255 19.02 -56.84 -6.22
C ILE A 255 20.42 -57.07 -5.62
N SER A 256 21.13 -56.00 -5.25
CA SER A 256 22.46 -56.09 -4.64
C SER A 256 22.44 -56.91 -3.34
N ALA A 257 21.46 -56.66 -2.47
CA ALA A 257 21.29 -57.45 -1.24
C ALA A 257 20.98 -58.93 -1.54
N ARG A 258 20.19 -59.21 -2.58
CA ARG A 258 19.86 -60.58 -3.00
C ARG A 258 21.07 -61.32 -3.55
N GLU A 259 21.93 -60.64 -4.31
CA GLU A 259 23.21 -61.19 -4.78
C GLU A 259 24.16 -61.47 -3.62
N GLU A 260 24.25 -60.57 -2.64
CA GLU A 260 25.07 -60.73 -1.45
C GLU A 260 24.62 -61.94 -0.60
N VAL A 261 23.30 -62.06 -0.37
CA VAL A 261 22.71 -63.23 0.32
C VAL A 261 23.00 -64.52 -0.45
N THR A 262 22.91 -64.51 -1.78
CA THR A 262 23.22 -65.68 -2.62
C THR A 262 24.70 -66.05 -2.54
N ARG A 263 25.60 -65.05 -2.51
CA ARG A 263 27.04 -65.25 -2.35
C ARG A 263 27.36 -65.86 -0.98
N MET A 264 26.78 -65.32 0.10
CA MET A 264 26.93 -65.90 1.44
C MET A 264 26.43 -67.35 1.48
N ARG A 265 25.27 -67.64 0.88
CA ARG A 265 24.71 -69.00 0.85
C ARG A 265 25.65 -70.01 0.17
N ARG A 266 26.32 -69.63 -0.93
CA ARG A 266 27.32 -70.49 -1.59
C ARG A 266 28.53 -70.78 -0.70
N MET A 267 28.99 -69.79 0.07
CA MET A 267 30.09 -69.97 1.03
C MET A 267 29.73 -70.99 2.13
N PHE A 268 28.49 -71.00 2.59
CA PHE A 268 28.04 -71.95 3.63
C PHE A 268 27.69 -73.36 3.11
N THR A 269 27.28 -73.52 1.84
CA THR A 269 27.06 -74.85 1.25
C THR A 269 28.34 -75.55 0.82
N GLY A 270 29.43 -74.82 0.55
CA GLY A 270 30.74 -75.40 0.25
C GLY A 270 31.41 -76.07 1.46
N THR A 271 31.07 -75.67 2.68
CA THR A 271 31.68 -76.20 3.91
C THR A 271 31.12 -77.58 4.31
N LYS A 272 29.95 -77.97 3.80
CA LYS A 272 29.39 -79.34 4.03
C LYS A 272 29.99 -80.40 3.11
N ALA A 273 30.71 -80.04 2.05
CA ALA A 273 31.36 -81.02 1.17
C ALA A 273 32.71 -81.54 1.69
N ILE A 274 33.32 -80.87 2.69
CA ILE A 274 34.62 -81.28 3.27
C ILE A 274 34.44 -82.25 4.46
N THR A 275 33.22 -82.42 4.99
CA THR A 275 32.94 -83.34 6.10
C THR A 275 32.28 -84.66 5.70
N ALA A 276 32.17 -84.97 4.40
CA ALA A 276 31.65 -86.26 3.91
C ALA A 276 32.72 -87.25 3.41
N ASN A 277 34.00 -86.85 3.31
CA ASN A 277 35.12 -87.74 2.92
C ASN A 277 35.95 -88.26 4.12
N GLY A 278 35.38 -88.25 5.33
CA GLY A 278 36.03 -88.70 6.56
C GLY A 278 35.21 -89.76 7.29
N ALA A 279 34.75 -90.79 6.59
CA ALA A 279 34.16 -91.98 7.19
C ALA A 279 34.39 -93.21 6.30
N GLU A 280 35.67 -93.46 5.99
CA GLU A 280 36.13 -94.78 5.54
C GLU A 280 37.36 -95.11 6.41
N VAL A 281 37.51 -96.38 6.78
CA VAL A 281 38.47 -96.97 7.74
C VAL A 281 38.01 -97.02 9.22
N ALA A 282 37.11 -97.96 9.51
CA ALA A 282 37.21 -98.86 10.67
C ALA A 282 36.17 -100.00 10.56
N ALA A 283 36.57 -101.10 9.91
CA ALA A 283 36.23 -102.51 10.16
C ALA A 283 36.31 -103.32 8.85
#